data_AF-Q204A2-F1
#
_entry.id   AF-Q204A2-F1
#
_cell.length_a   1.000
_cell.length_b   1.000
_cell.length_c   1.000
_cell.angle_alpha   90.00
_cell.angle_beta   90.00
_cell.angle_gamma   90.00
#
_symmetry.space_group_name_H-M   'P 1'
#
loop_
_entity.id
_entity.type
_entity.pdbx_description
1 polymer ?
#
loop_
_entity_poly.entity_id
_entity_poly.type
_entity_poly.pdbx_seq_one_letter_code
_entity_poly.pdbx_strand_id
1 'polypeptide(L)'
;MVRAWSRGAAQPHSACLPGRFPVSRTTVPLRVPLDDSGLAHKQPAAAAGPAVPRPRTPSTPQGAPAMSSLGRTFQITPEEMREIHARLTPHFPPYLRAIEPNPHGWGLSFAFEPFTGREPEPCTPRSFYNDPQLSFSESNSETEYLLREKAGVVMSNLYEAAREKWKKAAYVADLRDVVKDAPHRWTRYVLASQELEEAYAYLRTSDAATEWPAAISRLVDAQDCVRAEASAFDERAADIADVHYRHLYAELTHIEALTRAGYPEAKDWHVGDGFGGHFTGGLTQKADHQIKEQEAHLSRVSRLAGLTA
;
A
#
# COMPACT_ATOMS: atom_id res chain seq x y z
N MET A 1 51.80 22.87 -60.19
CA MET A 1 51.67 22.00 -59.00
C MET A 1 50.45 21.12 -59.21
N VAL A 2 50.41 19.92 -59.81
CA VAL A 2 51.27 18.73 -59.99
C VAL A 2 51.45 17.86 -58.73
N ARG A 3 50.89 16.63 -58.83
CA ARG A 3 50.86 15.41 -57.97
C ARG A 3 49.67 15.36 -57.00
N ALA A 4 48.63 14.53 -57.13
CA ALA A 4 48.36 13.24 -57.83
C ALA A 4 49.22 12.05 -57.39
N TRP A 5 48.69 11.25 -56.45
CA TRP A 5 49.00 9.84 -56.14
C TRP A 5 47.67 9.20 -55.68
N SER A 6 47.42 7.90 -55.77
CA SER A 6 47.63 6.86 -56.77
C SER A 6 46.91 5.63 -56.21
N ARG A 7 46.31 4.83 -57.09
CA ARG A 7 45.54 3.63 -56.78
C ARG A 7 46.41 2.52 -56.18
N GLY A 8 45.81 1.68 -55.34
CA GLY A 8 46.30 0.34 -55.00
C GLY A 8 45.13 -0.61 -54.79
N ALA A 9 44.89 -1.49 -55.75
CA ALA A 9 43.93 -2.58 -55.69
C ALA A 9 44.61 -3.87 -55.19
N ALA A 10 43.94 -4.64 -54.34
CA ALA A 10 44.17 -6.08 -54.16
C ALA A 10 42.94 -6.74 -53.51
N GLN A 11 42.21 -7.53 -54.30
CA GLN A 11 41.44 -8.72 -53.90
C GLN A 11 42.28 -9.95 -54.32
N PRO A 12 41.89 -11.21 -54.07
CA PRO A 12 40.99 -11.81 -53.06
C PRO A 12 41.65 -13.04 -52.38
N HIS A 13 41.20 -13.54 -51.23
CA HIS A 13 41.37 -14.98 -50.91
C HIS A 13 40.34 -15.53 -49.92
N SER A 14 39.72 -16.61 -50.39
CA SER A 14 39.32 -17.83 -49.67
C SER A 14 38.07 -17.84 -48.80
N ALA A 15 37.11 -18.58 -49.35
CA ALA A 15 35.96 -19.20 -48.71
C ALA A 15 36.35 -20.19 -47.60
N CYS A 16 35.57 -20.19 -46.52
CA CYS A 16 35.34 -21.35 -45.65
C CYS A 16 33.90 -21.29 -45.08
N LEU A 17 33.01 -22.06 -45.69
CA LEU A 17 31.85 -22.72 -45.05
C LEU A 17 32.09 -24.24 -45.21
N PRO A 18 31.45 -25.18 -44.48
CA PRO A 18 30.59 -25.06 -43.30
C PRO A 18 30.99 -26.03 -42.14
N GLY A 19 30.78 -25.63 -40.88
CA GLY A 19 30.92 -26.52 -39.72
C GLY A 19 29.56 -26.79 -39.08
N ARG A 20 28.84 -27.82 -39.55
CA ARG A 20 27.68 -28.40 -38.85
C ARG A 20 28.16 -29.10 -37.58
N PHE A 21 27.73 -28.65 -36.41
CA PHE A 21 27.76 -29.45 -35.18
C PHE A 21 26.34 -29.88 -34.79
N PRO A 22 26.12 -31.17 -34.47
CA PRO A 22 24.81 -31.67 -34.05
C PRO A 22 24.50 -31.23 -32.62
N VAL A 23 23.36 -30.57 -32.44
CA VAL A 23 22.77 -30.33 -31.11
C VAL A 23 22.01 -31.59 -30.72
N SER A 24 22.61 -32.41 -29.86
CA SER A 24 21.90 -33.48 -29.15
C SER A 24 20.92 -32.85 -28.16
N ARG A 25 19.63 -32.82 -28.52
CA ARG A 25 18.53 -32.56 -27.57
C ARG A 25 18.31 -33.84 -26.76
N THR A 26 18.81 -33.84 -25.53
CA THR A 26 18.43 -34.85 -24.53
C THR A 26 17.07 -34.46 -23.95
N THR A 27 16.00 -35.03 -24.49
CA THR A 27 14.63 -34.87 -24.01
C THR A 27 14.43 -35.75 -22.77
N VAL A 28 14.19 -35.13 -21.62
CA VAL A 28 13.76 -35.82 -20.39
C VAL A 28 12.24 -36.07 -20.52
N PRO A 29 11.74 -37.32 -20.49
CA PRO A 29 10.31 -37.58 -20.60
C PRO A 29 9.59 -37.24 -19.29
N LEU A 30 8.73 -36.21 -19.34
CA LEU A 30 7.75 -35.92 -18.29
C LEU A 30 6.60 -36.93 -18.38
N ARG A 31 6.25 -37.53 -17.24
CA ARG A 31 5.34 -38.68 -17.13
C ARG A 31 3.84 -38.32 -17.10
N VAL A 32 3.46 -37.09 -17.45
CA VAL A 32 2.04 -36.67 -17.48
C VAL A 32 1.86 -35.64 -18.61
N PRO A 33 0.89 -35.81 -19.53
CA PRO A 33 0.57 -34.78 -20.51
C PRO A 33 -0.04 -33.56 -19.82
N LEU A 34 0.56 -32.39 -20.04
CA LEU A 34 0.02 -31.07 -19.70
C LEU A 34 -0.88 -30.62 -20.87
N ASP A 35 -2.04 -30.04 -20.58
CA ASP A 35 -2.86 -29.36 -21.59
C ASP A 35 -2.37 -27.93 -21.84
N ASP A 36 -2.96 -27.24 -22.82
CA ASP A 36 -2.58 -25.89 -23.28
C ASP A 36 -2.71 -24.79 -22.21
N SER A 37 -3.10 -25.12 -20.98
CA SER A 37 -3.26 -24.18 -19.85
C SER A 37 -2.24 -24.36 -18.72
N GLY A 38 -1.39 -25.39 -18.76
CA GLY A 38 -0.24 -25.52 -17.86
C GLY A 38 -0.58 -25.77 -16.38
N LEU A 39 -1.81 -26.22 -16.05
CA LEU A 39 -2.24 -26.45 -14.66
C LEU A 39 -2.76 -27.88 -14.43
N ALA A 40 -2.43 -28.45 -13.26
CA ALA A 40 -2.89 -29.79 -12.86
C ALA A 40 -4.35 -29.76 -12.39
N HIS A 41 -5.21 -30.58 -13.00
CA HIS A 41 -6.62 -30.69 -12.62
C HIS A 41 -6.81 -31.22 -11.18
N LYS A 42 -7.59 -30.47 -10.39
CA LYS A 42 -8.20 -30.93 -9.14
C LYS A 42 -9.61 -31.45 -9.45
N GLN A 43 -9.87 -32.71 -9.17
CA GLN A 43 -11.12 -33.41 -9.44
C GLN A 43 -12.24 -32.91 -8.51
N PRO A 44 -13.41 -32.47 -9.01
CA PRO A 44 -14.53 -32.05 -8.16
C PRO A 44 -15.37 -33.24 -7.69
N ALA A 45 -15.70 -33.24 -6.39
CA ALA A 45 -16.58 -34.21 -5.75
C ALA A 45 -18.06 -33.96 -6.07
N ALA A 46 -18.82 -35.05 -6.04
CA ALA A 46 -20.17 -35.23 -6.56
C ALA A 46 -21.28 -34.40 -5.88
N ALA A 47 -22.35 -34.23 -6.67
CA ALA A 47 -23.56 -33.47 -6.40
C ALA A 47 -24.43 -34.02 -5.25
N ALA A 48 -25.05 -33.11 -4.49
CA ALA A 48 -26.20 -33.36 -3.61
C ALA A 48 -27.43 -32.62 -4.17
N GLY A 49 -28.56 -33.33 -4.25
CA GLY A 49 -29.80 -32.90 -4.91
C GLY A 49 -30.63 -31.84 -4.17
N PRO A 50 -31.77 -31.41 -4.76
CA PRO A 50 -32.54 -30.25 -4.29
C PRO A 50 -33.47 -30.59 -3.12
N ALA A 51 -33.53 -29.71 -2.13
CA ALA A 51 -34.43 -29.78 -0.99
C ALA A 51 -35.76 -29.04 -1.27
N VAL A 52 -36.86 -29.70 -0.87
CA VAL A 52 -38.26 -29.27 -0.99
C VAL A 52 -38.56 -28.03 -0.13
N PRO A 53 -39.38 -27.06 -0.58
CA PRO A 53 -39.73 -25.88 0.21
C PRO A 53 -40.83 -26.20 1.23
N ARG A 54 -40.62 -25.81 2.50
CA ARG A 54 -41.64 -25.85 3.57
C ARG A 54 -42.54 -24.59 3.56
N PRO A 55 -43.81 -24.69 3.98
CA PRO A 55 -44.74 -23.58 4.01
C PRO A 55 -44.42 -22.58 5.13
N ARG A 56 -44.57 -21.29 4.81
CA ARG A 56 -44.42 -20.16 5.74
C ARG A 56 -45.68 -20.02 6.60
N THR A 57 -45.51 -19.97 7.92
CA THR A 57 -46.51 -19.47 8.87
C THR A 57 -46.44 -17.93 8.97
N PRO A 58 -47.58 -17.25 9.21
CA PRO A 58 -47.66 -15.79 9.23
C PRO A 58 -47.06 -15.20 10.51
N SER A 59 -46.32 -14.11 10.34
CA SER A 59 -45.67 -13.34 11.41
C SER A 59 -46.68 -12.49 12.20
N THR A 60 -46.56 -12.55 13.53
CA THR A 60 -47.21 -11.69 14.53
C THR A 60 -46.79 -10.21 14.38
N PRO A 61 -47.66 -9.22 14.61
CA PRO A 61 -47.33 -7.82 14.42
C PRO A 61 -46.46 -7.24 15.54
N GLN A 62 -45.62 -6.30 15.11
CA GLN A 62 -44.47 -5.68 15.74
C GLN A 62 -44.90 -4.44 16.56
N GLY A 63 -44.39 -4.32 17.78
CA GLY A 63 -44.66 -3.18 18.67
C GLY A 63 -43.79 -3.15 19.93
N ALA A 64 -42.56 -3.66 19.86
CA ALA A 64 -41.59 -3.55 20.95
C ALA A 64 -40.63 -2.37 20.65
N PRO A 65 -40.34 -1.49 21.63
CA PRO A 65 -39.38 -0.41 21.46
C PRO A 65 -38.00 -0.98 21.13
N ALA A 66 -37.31 -0.35 20.16
CA ALA A 66 -35.99 -0.77 19.72
C ALA A 66 -34.99 -0.64 20.88
N MET A 67 -34.61 -1.77 21.47
CA MET A 67 -33.56 -1.82 22.49
C MET A 67 -32.20 -1.83 21.82
N SER A 68 -31.31 -0.93 22.25
CA SER A 68 -29.93 -0.89 21.76
C SER A 68 -29.06 -1.77 22.66
N SER A 69 -28.35 -2.72 22.04
CA SER A 69 -27.50 -3.68 22.75
C SER A 69 -26.03 -3.31 22.56
N LEU A 70 -25.27 -3.05 23.62
CA LEU A 70 -23.89 -2.53 23.56
C LEU A 70 -22.79 -3.62 23.51
N GLY A 71 -23.10 -4.80 22.98
CA GLY A 71 -22.25 -6.01 23.11
C GLY A 71 -22.84 -7.00 24.11
N ARG A 72 -22.25 -8.20 24.26
CA ARG A 72 -22.85 -9.38 24.92
C ARG A 72 -23.42 -9.19 26.35
N THR A 73 -23.31 -8.03 26.98
CA THR A 73 -23.61 -7.83 28.41
C THR A 73 -24.62 -6.73 28.77
N PHE A 74 -24.97 -5.76 27.93
CA PHE A 74 -25.86 -4.66 28.35
C PHE A 74 -26.95 -4.31 27.32
N GLN A 75 -28.20 -4.33 27.78
CA GLN A 75 -29.33 -3.71 27.09
C GLN A 75 -29.63 -2.37 27.75
N ILE A 76 -29.75 -1.31 26.94
CA ILE A 76 -30.14 0.02 27.40
C ILE A 76 -31.56 0.29 26.91
N THR A 77 -32.47 0.58 27.86
CA THR A 77 -33.83 0.99 27.53
C THR A 77 -33.86 2.44 27.02
N PRO A 78 -34.89 2.86 26.27
CA PRO A 78 -35.01 4.25 25.82
C PRO A 78 -34.99 5.28 26.96
N GLU A 79 -35.57 4.93 28.11
CA GLU A 79 -35.61 5.76 29.32
C GLU A 79 -34.21 5.90 29.94
N GLU A 80 -33.50 4.78 30.11
CA GLU A 80 -32.12 4.78 30.59
C GLU A 80 -31.22 5.59 29.66
N MET A 81 -31.39 5.46 28.34
CA MET A 81 -30.61 6.21 27.36
C MET A 81 -30.85 7.72 27.47
N ARG A 82 -32.11 8.14 27.72
CA ARG A 82 -32.44 9.55 27.92
C ARG A 82 -31.74 10.12 29.16
N GLU A 83 -31.71 9.34 30.24
CA GLU A 83 -31.04 9.73 31.47
C GLU A 83 -29.51 9.76 31.31
N ILE A 84 -28.93 8.73 30.70
CA ILE A 84 -27.50 8.67 30.37
C ILE A 84 -27.10 9.87 29.50
N HIS A 85 -27.88 10.17 28.46
CA HIS A 85 -27.61 11.30 27.58
C HIS A 85 -27.61 12.63 28.35
N ALA A 86 -28.58 12.85 29.25
CA ALA A 86 -28.64 14.06 30.07
C ALA A 86 -27.39 14.22 30.95
N ARG A 87 -26.91 13.13 31.58
CA ARG A 87 -25.70 13.15 32.42
C ARG A 87 -24.42 13.33 31.61
N LEU A 88 -24.33 12.75 30.40
CA LEU A 88 -23.13 12.81 29.57
C LEU A 88 -22.98 14.10 28.75
N THR A 89 -24.08 14.82 28.50
CA THR A 89 -24.10 16.03 27.65
C THR A 89 -22.98 17.05 27.97
N PRO A 90 -22.67 17.37 29.25
CA PRO A 90 -21.60 18.30 29.60
C PRO A 90 -20.18 17.85 29.19
N HIS A 91 -20.02 16.57 28.85
CA HIS A 91 -18.73 15.95 28.54
C HIS A 91 -18.62 15.51 27.07
N PHE A 92 -19.65 15.76 26.26
CA PHE A 92 -19.59 15.46 24.83
C PHE A 92 -18.61 16.38 24.11
N PRO A 93 -17.89 15.84 23.10
CA PRO A 93 -17.03 16.68 22.30
C PRO A 93 -17.85 17.63 21.42
N PRO A 94 -17.33 18.83 21.10
CA PRO A 94 -18.07 19.87 20.37
C PRO A 94 -18.44 19.46 18.93
N TYR A 95 -17.72 18.50 18.35
CA TYR A 95 -17.95 17.98 17.00
C TYR A 95 -18.98 16.84 16.94
N LEU A 96 -19.58 16.43 18.07
CA LEU A 96 -20.66 15.42 18.07
C LEU A 96 -21.95 16.02 17.51
N ARG A 97 -22.57 15.33 16.55
CA ARG A 97 -23.84 15.73 15.91
C ARG A 97 -25.03 14.91 16.38
N ALA A 98 -24.86 13.59 16.46
CA ALA A 98 -25.93 12.69 16.85
C ALA A 98 -25.37 11.40 17.47
N ILE A 99 -26.17 10.82 18.37
CA ILE A 99 -26.00 9.46 18.89
C ILE A 99 -27.25 8.69 18.48
N GLU A 100 -27.07 7.64 17.70
CA GLU A 100 -28.16 6.86 17.12
C GLU A 100 -27.98 5.37 17.42
N PRO A 101 -29.06 4.57 17.47
CA PRO A 101 -28.94 3.11 17.43
C PRO A 101 -28.20 2.67 16.18
N ASN A 102 -27.27 1.72 16.29
CA ASN A 102 -26.57 1.21 15.12
C ASN A 102 -27.57 0.52 14.16
N PRO A 103 -27.64 0.90 12.86
CA PRO A 103 -28.55 0.29 11.88
C PRO A 103 -28.30 -1.21 11.68
N HIS A 104 -27.11 -1.72 12.02
CA HIS A 104 -26.79 -3.15 11.98
C HIS A 104 -27.15 -3.90 13.28
N GLY A 105 -27.90 -3.25 14.17
CA GLY A 105 -28.55 -3.83 15.35
C GLY A 105 -27.73 -3.82 16.63
N TRP A 106 -26.39 -3.89 16.54
CA TRP A 106 -25.51 -3.92 17.72
C TRP A 106 -24.77 -2.60 17.91
N GLY A 107 -24.93 -2.00 19.09
CA GLY A 107 -24.20 -0.82 19.55
C GLY A 107 -24.90 0.50 19.24
N LEU A 108 -24.16 1.58 19.48
CA LEU A 108 -24.52 2.94 19.10
C LEU A 108 -23.65 3.38 17.92
N SER A 109 -24.21 4.18 17.04
CA SER A 109 -23.48 4.91 16.00
C SER A 109 -23.39 6.39 16.37
N PHE A 110 -22.21 6.96 16.14
CA PHE A 110 -21.92 8.36 16.44
C PHE A 110 -21.66 9.14 15.15
N ALA A 111 -22.47 10.18 14.93
CA ALA A 111 -22.30 11.13 13.85
C ALA A 111 -21.46 12.31 14.35
N PHE A 112 -20.38 12.64 13.63
CA PHE A 112 -19.50 13.76 13.97
C PHE A 112 -19.40 14.72 12.79
N GLU A 113 -19.02 15.97 13.06
CA GLU A 113 -18.42 16.83 12.03
C GLU A 113 -17.19 16.14 11.42
N PRO A 114 -16.89 16.36 10.12
CA PRO A 114 -15.67 15.83 9.51
C PRO A 114 -14.42 16.34 10.23
N PHE A 115 -13.55 15.43 10.65
CA PHE A 115 -12.23 15.78 11.20
C PHE A 115 -11.30 16.26 10.09
N THR A 116 -10.53 17.31 10.34
CA THR A 116 -9.43 17.74 9.47
C THR A 116 -8.14 16.96 9.76
N GLY A 117 -8.04 16.35 10.94
CA GLY A 117 -6.83 15.66 11.40
C GLY A 117 -5.80 16.60 12.02
N ARG A 118 -6.14 17.89 12.16
CA ARG A 118 -5.32 18.92 12.81
C ARG A 118 -5.87 19.34 14.17
N GLU A 119 -7.08 18.92 14.50
CA GLU A 119 -7.63 19.07 15.83
C GLU A 119 -6.81 18.23 16.84
N PRO A 120 -6.81 18.58 18.13
CA PRO A 120 -6.29 17.70 19.18
C PRO A 120 -6.97 16.33 19.14
N GLU A 121 -6.21 15.28 19.48
CA GLU A 121 -6.73 13.92 19.54
C GLU A 121 -7.95 13.84 20.48
N PRO A 122 -9.07 13.24 20.02
CA PRO A 122 -10.24 12.97 20.86
C PRO A 122 -9.89 12.14 22.10
N CYS A 123 -9.94 12.79 23.27
CA CYS A 123 -9.72 12.15 24.56
C CYS A 123 -10.87 12.45 25.52
N THR A 124 -11.28 11.46 26.30
CA THR A 124 -12.29 11.63 27.35
C THR A 124 -11.82 12.74 28.31
N PRO A 125 -12.63 13.79 28.53
CA PRO A 125 -12.22 14.92 29.35
C PRO A 125 -12.08 14.48 30.80
N ARG A 126 -11.06 15.01 31.50
CA ARG A 126 -10.81 14.68 32.92
C ARG A 126 -12.03 14.96 33.82
N SER A 127 -12.86 15.94 33.45
CA SER A 127 -14.09 16.26 34.17
C SER A 127 -15.07 15.09 34.24
N PHE A 128 -15.09 14.19 33.25
CA PHE A 128 -15.95 13.00 33.25
C PHE A 128 -15.66 12.07 34.44
N TYR A 129 -14.38 11.83 34.74
CA TYR A 129 -13.97 10.95 35.83
C TYR A 129 -14.22 11.55 37.22
N ASN A 130 -14.38 12.87 37.30
CA ASN A 130 -14.60 13.59 38.55
C ASN A 130 -16.08 13.95 38.77
N ASP A 131 -16.97 13.62 37.84
CA ASP A 131 -18.40 13.94 37.98
C ASP A 131 -19.04 13.00 39.01
N PRO A 132 -19.57 13.51 40.14
CA PRO A 132 -20.23 12.69 41.15
C PRO A 132 -21.46 11.90 40.65
N GLN A 133 -22.09 12.34 39.56
CA GLN A 133 -23.21 11.67 38.91
C GLN A 133 -22.79 10.46 38.06
N LEU A 134 -21.49 10.35 37.76
CA LEU A 134 -20.90 9.34 36.89
C LEU A 134 -19.82 8.51 37.59
N SER A 135 -19.20 9.02 38.66
CA SER A 135 -18.16 8.33 39.43
C SER A 135 -18.75 7.19 40.28
N PHE A 136 -17.95 6.17 40.62
CA PHE A 136 -18.40 5.11 41.53
C PHE A 136 -18.62 5.63 42.97
N SER A 137 -19.64 5.13 43.66
CA SER A 137 -19.86 5.31 45.10
C SER A 137 -20.47 4.03 45.71
N GLU A 138 -19.90 3.57 46.83
CA GLU A 138 -20.32 2.34 47.53
C GLU A 138 -21.73 2.45 48.16
N SER A 139 -22.24 3.67 48.33
CA SER A 139 -23.55 3.94 48.93
C SER A 139 -24.73 3.87 47.94
N ASN A 140 -24.47 3.54 46.68
CA ASN A 140 -25.48 3.63 45.61
C ASN A 140 -26.32 2.35 45.51
N SER A 141 -27.55 2.49 45.01
CA SER A 141 -28.36 1.35 44.62
C SER A 141 -27.75 0.62 43.42
N GLU A 142 -28.06 -0.67 43.27
CA GLU A 142 -27.63 -1.48 42.13
C GLU A 142 -28.08 -0.87 40.78
N THR A 143 -29.28 -0.31 40.72
CA THR A 143 -29.80 0.38 39.52
C THR A 143 -28.96 1.60 39.16
N GLU A 144 -28.57 2.41 40.14
CA GLU A 144 -27.75 3.60 39.93
C GLU A 144 -26.32 3.20 39.49
N TYR A 145 -25.78 2.12 40.08
CA TYR A 145 -24.51 1.56 39.65
C TYR A 145 -24.54 1.15 38.17
N LEU A 146 -25.56 0.37 37.76
CA LEU A 146 -25.72 -0.09 36.38
C LEU A 146 -25.89 1.07 35.39
N LEU A 147 -26.59 2.13 35.78
CA LEU A 147 -26.76 3.31 34.93
C LEU A 147 -25.42 4.04 34.69
N ARG A 148 -24.59 4.17 35.73
CA ARG A 148 -23.23 4.77 35.62
C ARG A 148 -22.30 3.92 34.77
N GLU A 149 -22.34 2.60 34.95
CA GLU A 149 -21.57 1.66 34.14
C GLU A 149 -21.96 1.78 32.65
N LYS A 150 -23.28 1.77 32.34
CA LYS A 150 -23.80 2.00 30.99
C LYS A 150 -23.33 3.35 30.43
N ALA A 151 -23.39 4.43 31.22
CA ALA A 151 -22.89 5.74 30.81
C ALA A 151 -21.38 5.72 30.48
N GLY A 152 -20.58 5.01 31.29
CA GLY A 152 -19.15 4.81 31.04
C GLY A 152 -18.85 4.07 29.74
N VAL A 153 -19.63 3.04 29.41
CA VAL A 153 -19.52 2.32 28.13
C VAL A 153 -19.88 3.24 26.96
N VAL A 154 -20.98 3.98 27.05
CA VAL A 154 -21.39 4.95 26.01
C VAL A 154 -20.29 5.98 25.77
N MET A 155 -19.70 6.52 26.84
CA MET A 155 -18.64 7.51 26.75
C MET A 155 -17.35 6.94 26.14
N SER A 156 -16.96 5.75 26.56
CA SER A 156 -15.77 5.07 26.03
C SER A 156 -15.92 4.80 24.53
N ASN A 157 -17.07 4.26 24.12
CA ASN A 157 -17.37 3.99 22.71
C ASN A 157 -17.43 5.28 21.87
N LEU A 158 -17.98 6.36 22.43
CA LEU A 158 -18.04 7.67 21.77
C LEU A 158 -16.64 8.21 21.44
N TYR A 159 -15.75 8.26 22.43
CA TYR A 159 -14.40 8.79 22.24
C TYR A 159 -13.52 7.84 21.43
N GLU A 160 -13.71 6.53 21.55
CA GLU A 160 -13.05 5.56 20.66
C GLU A 160 -13.46 5.78 19.19
N ALA A 161 -14.76 5.89 18.91
CA ALA A 161 -15.26 6.15 17.56
C ALA A 161 -14.79 7.50 16.99
N ALA A 162 -14.72 8.53 17.83
CA ALA A 162 -14.17 9.83 17.46
C ALA A 162 -12.68 9.72 17.12
N ARG A 163 -11.89 9.06 17.99
CA ARG A 163 -10.45 8.86 17.81
C ARG A 163 -10.15 8.08 16.54
N GLU A 164 -10.90 7.02 16.24
CA GLU A 164 -10.68 6.24 15.01
C GLU A 164 -10.95 7.06 13.74
N LYS A 165 -11.98 7.92 13.75
CA LYS A 165 -12.22 8.85 12.62
C LYS A 165 -11.13 9.92 12.53
N TRP A 166 -10.69 10.45 13.67
CA TRP A 166 -9.61 11.44 13.73
C TRP A 166 -8.29 10.88 13.23
N LYS A 167 -7.88 9.66 13.65
CA LYS A 167 -6.64 9.00 13.16
C LYS A 167 -6.59 8.91 11.65
N LYS A 168 -7.71 8.50 11.03
CA LYS A 168 -7.84 8.42 9.56
C LYS A 168 -7.68 9.79 8.90
N ALA A 169 -8.24 10.84 9.49
CA ALA A 169 -8.10 12.20 8.99
C ALA A 169 -6.67 12.74 9.18
N ALA A 170 -6.08 12.54 10.35
CA ALA A 170 -4.71 12.94 10.68
C ALA A 170 -3.69 12.27 9.75
N TYR A 171 -3.86 10.97 9.47
CA TYR A 171 -3.04 10.24 8.52
C TYR A 171 -3.10 10.86 7.12
N VAL A 172 -4.30 11.14 6.61
CA VAL A 172 -4.48 11.78 5.29
C VAL A 172 -3.88 13.19 5.27
N ALA A 173 -4.04 13.96 6.36
CA ALA A 173 -3.49 15.31 6.46
C ALA A 173 -1.96 15.29 6.46
N ASP A 174 -1.34 14.41 7.24
CA ASP A 174 0.11 14.24 7.27
C ASP A 174 0.67 13.80 5.91
N LEU A 175 -0.02 12.89 5.22
CA LEU A 175 0.36 12.49 3.86
C LEU A 175 0.33 13.66 2.87
N ARG A 176 -0.70 14.51 2.93
CA ARG A 176 -0.77 15.72 2.08
C ARG A 176 0.42 16.65 2.29
N ASP A 177 0.88 16.78 3.53
CA ASP A 177 2.02 17.64 3.85
C ASP A 177 3.34 17.07 3.35
N VAL A 178 3.52 15.75 3.38
CA VAL A 178 4.81 15.13 3.03
C VAL A 178 4.97 14.79 1.55
N VAL A 179 3.89 14.45 0.83
CA VAL A 179 3.96 13.96 -0.56
C VAL A 179 4.53 14.99 -1.54
N LYS A 180 4.16 16.27 -1.42
CA LYS A 180 4.74 17.41 -2.17
C LYS A 180 5.04 17.11 -3.65
N ASP A 181 6.32 16.98 -4.00
CA ASP A 181 6.87 16.79 -5.34
C ASP A 181 7.10 15.31 -5.72
N ALA A 182 6.64 14.35 -4.90
CA ALA A 182 6.76 12.92 -5.19
C ALA A 182 6.26 12.52 -6.58
N PRO A 183 5.10 13.01 -7.09
CA PRO A 183 4.64 12.62 -8.43
C PRO A 183 5.63 13.01 -9.53
N HIS A 184 6.26 14.19 -9.41
CA HIS A 184 7.25 14.65 -10.37
C HIS A 184 8.53 13.81 -10.28
N ARG A 185 9.05 13.59 -9.06
CA ARG A 185 10.25 12.76 -8.84
C ARG A 185 10.05 11.32 -9.32
N TRP A 186 8.87 10.75 -9.08
CA TRP A 186 8.50 9.42 -9.57
C TRP A 186 8.54 9.35 -11.10
N THR A 187 7.94 10.34 -11.77
CA THR A 187 7.92 10.43 -13.24
C THR A 187 9.34 10.52 -13.80
N ARG A 188 10.21 11.33 -13.17
CA ARG A 188 11.62 11.46 -13.56
C ARG A 188 12.38 10.14 -13.42
N TYR A 189 12.19 9.44 -12.29
CA TYR A 189 12.77 8.11 -12.09
C TYR A 189 12.29 7.10 -13.15
N VAL A 190 10.99 7.05 -13.45
CA VAL A 190 10.45 6.11 -14.45
C VAL A 190 11.07 6.37 -15.83
N LEU A 191 11.20 7.63 -16.24
CA LEU A 191 11.86 7.99 -17.51
C LEU A 191 13.34 7.59 -17.51
N ALA A 192 14.08 7.92 -16.46
CA ALA A 192 15.50 7.54 -16.34
C ALA A 192 15.70 6.02 -16.33
N SER A 193 14.78 5.28 -15.69
CA SER A 193 14.79 3.82 -15.70
C SER A 193 14.56 3.24 -17.11
N GLN A 194 13.66 3.84 -17.90
CA GLN A 194 13.43 3.44 -19.29
C GLN A 194 14.65 3.75 -20.16
N GLU A 195 15.25 4.94 -20.03
CA GLU A 195 16.47 5.32 -20.74
C GLU A 195 17.64 4.37 -20.44
N LEU A 196 17.80 3.93 -19.18
CA LEU A 196 18.79 2.92 -18.80
C LEU A 196 18.52 1.58 -19.50
N GLU A 197 17.27 1.11 -19.50
CA GLU A 197 16.90 -0.14 -20.16
C GLU A 197 17.17 -0.07 -21.68
N GLU A 198 16.83 1.05 -22.32
CA GLU A 198 17.07 1.29 -23.74
C GLU A 198 18.57 1.35 -24.07
N ALA A 199 19.36 2.10 -23.28
CA ALA A 199 20.81 2.19 -23.47
C ALA A 199 21.49 0.82 -23.33
N TYR A 200 21.05 0.01 -22.36
CA TYR A 200 21.57 -1.34 -22.17
C TYR A 200 21.11 -2.31 -23.27
N ALA A 201 19.87 -2.19 -23.75
CA ALA A 201 19.36 -2.97 -24.87
C ALA A 201 20.12 -2.63 -26.17
N TYR A 202 20.44 -1.35 -26.38
CA TYR A 202 21.15 -0.87 -27.56
C TYR A 202 22.50 -1.56 -27.76
N LEU A 203 23.21 -1.91 -26.68
CA LEU A 203 24.48 -2.65 -26.74
C LEU A 203 24.40 -4.01 -27.46
N ARG A 204 23.19 -4.55 -27.67
CA ARG A 204 22.96 -5.82 -28.38
C ARG A 204 22.67 -5.64 -29.87
N THR A 205 22.64 -4.41 -30.36
CA THR A 205 22.40 -4.11 -31.79
C THR A 205 23.69 -4.17 -32.59
N SER A 206 23.58 -4.34 -33.92
CA SER A 206 24.73 -4.25 -34.83
C SER A 206 25.38 -2.86 -34.82
N ASP A 207 24.57 -1.82 -34.64
CA ASP A 207 25.00 -0.43 -34.75
C ASP A 207 25.90 -0.08 -33.56
N ALA A 208 25.56 -0.54 -32.35
CA ALA A 208 26.39 -0.36 -31.16
C ALA A 208 27.81 -0.94 -31.32
N ALA A 209 28.02 -1.99 -32.12
CA ALA A 209 29.36 -2.53 -32.36
C ALA A 209 30.26 -1.53 -33.13
N THR A 210 29.68 -0.67 -33.96
CA THR A 210 30.41 0.34 -34.74
C THR A 210 30.76 1.58 -33.94
N GLU A 211 30.04 1.85 -32.85
CA GLU A 211 30.21 3.01 -31.98
C GLU A 211 30.36 2.63 -30.50
N TRP A 212 31.01 1.50 -30.24
CA TRP A 212 31.08 0.89 -28.90
C TRP A 212 31.48 1.86 -27.78
N PRO A 213 32.52 2.71 -27.91
CA PRO A 213 32.86 3.67 -26.86
C PRO A 213 31.74 4.66 -26.55
N ALA A 214 31.02 5.15 -27.57
CA ALA A 214 29.91 6.08 -27.39
C ALA A 214 28.66 5.39 -26.82
N ALA A 215 28.42 4.13 -27.20
CA ALA A 215 27.35 3.31 -26.64
C ALA A 215 27.57 3.03 -25.15
N ILE A 216 28.81 2.69 -24.75
CA ILE A 216 29.16 2.51 -23.34
C ILE A 216 29.07 3.82 -22.56
N SER A 217 29.54 4.95 -23.12
CA SER A 217 29.40 6.27 -22.47
C SER A 217 27.93 6.58 -22.16
N ARG A 218 27.03 6.41 -23.14
CA ARG A 218 25.58 6.62 -22.94
C ARG A 218 24.98 5.69 -21.88
N LEU A 219 25.45 4.44 -21.79
CA LEU A 219 25.00 3.55 -20.71
C LEU A 219 25.42 4.10 -19.34
N VAL A 220 26.68 4.52 -19.17
CA VAL A 220 27.16 5.08 -17.90
C VAL A 220 26.38 6.34 -17.54
N ASP A 221 26.15 7.24 -18.50
CA ASP A 221 25.35 8.45 -18.28
C ASP A 221 23.92 8.10 -17.81
N ALA A 222 23.29 7.09 -18.42
CA ALA A 222 21.96 6.62 -18.01
C ALA A 222 21.96 5.94 -16.62
N GLN A 223 23.03 5.21 -16.27
CA GLN A 223 23.21 4.60 -14.94
C GLN A 223 23.33 5.66 -13.85
N ASP A 224 24.11 6.72 -14.10
CA ASP A 224 24.24 7.84 -13.16
C ASP A 224 22.94 8.64 -13.05
N CYS A 225 22.24 8.86 -14.16
CA CYS A 225 20.93 9.51 -14.18
C CYS A 225 19.89 8.74 -13.35
N VAL A 226 19.72 7.43 -13.58
CA VAL A 226 18.74 6.64 -12.83
C VAL A 226 19.07 6.60 -11.34
N ARG A 227 20.36 6.53 -10.96
CA ARG A 227 20.78 6.55 -9.55
C ARG A 227 20.44 7.89 -8.90
N ALA A 228 20.70 8.99 -9.59
CA ALA A 228 20.37 10.33 -9.09
C ALA A 228 18.86 10.52 -8.90
N GLU A 229 18.05 10.12 -9.89
CA GLU A 229 16.59 10.25 -9.81
C GLU A 229 15.97 9.27 -8.79
N ALA A 230 16.54 8.07 -8.64
CA ALA A 230 16.17 7.13 -7.59
C ALA A 230 16.44 7.70 -6.19
N SER A 231 17.63 8.27 -5.97
CA SER A 231 17.99 8.93 -4.71
C SER A 231 17.06 10.11 -4.41
N ALA A 232 16.74 10.92 -5.42
CA ALA A 232 15.81 12.04 -5.26
C ALA A 232 14.42 11.55 -4.85
N PHE A 233 13.90 10.49 -5.47
CA PHE A 233 12.62 9.92 -5.04
C PHE A 233 12.69 9.31 -3.63
N ASP A 234 13.78 8.62 -3.29
CA ASP A 234 13.98 7.99 -1.97
C ASP A 234 13.92 8.99 -0.80
N GLU A 235 14.42 10.22 -0.97
CA GLU A 235 14.26 11.28 0.04
C GLU A 235 12.79 11.51 0.40
N ARG A 236 11.92 11.54 -0.62
CA ARG A 236 10.49 11.78 -0.45
C ARG A 236 9.76 10.51 -0.01
N ALA A 237 10.19 9.35 -0.50
CA ALA A 237 9.69 8.05 -0.09
C ALA A 237 9.93 7.80 1.41
N ALA A 238 11.07 8.21 1.95
CA ALA A 238 11.37 8.11 3.37
C ALA A 238 10.38 8.92 4.24
N ASP A 239 10.08 10.17 3.85
CA ASP A 239 9.08 10.99 4.55
C ASP A 239 7.68 10.33 4.52
N ILE A 240 7.28 9.77 3.37
CA ILE A 240 5.99 9.08 3.22
C ILE A 240 5.97 7.79 4.07
N ALA A 241 7.05 7.02 4.07
CA ALA A 241 7.18 5.79 4.86
C ALA A 241 7.12 6.06 6.38
N ASP A 242 7.73 7.15 6.86
CA ASP A 242 7.63 7.56 8.26
C ASP A 242 6.18 7.91 8.66
N VAL A 243 5.44 8.59 7.78
CA VAL A 243 4.01 8.85 8.00
C VAL A 243 3.20 7.55 8.03
N HIS A 244 3.47 6.61 7.13
CA HIS A 244 2.82 5.29 7.16
C HIS A 244 3.07 4.56 8.48
N TYR A 245 4.31 4.58 8.98
CA TYR A 245 4.67 3.96 10.24
C TYR A 245 3.98 4.62 11.44
N ARG A 246 3.98 5.96 11.50
CA ARG A 246 3.32 6.73 12.57
C ARG A 246 1.83 6.43 12.68
N HIS A 247 1.19 6.13 11.55
CA HIS A 247 -0.24 5.87 11.43
C HIS A 247 -0.57 4.39 11.18
N LEU A 248 0.31 3.44 11.56
CA LEU A 248 0.11 1.99 11.35
C LEU A 248 -1.23 1.46 11.89
N TYR A 249 -1.80 2.12 12.91
CA TYR A 249 -3.08 1.75 13.53
C TYR A 249 -4.25 2.66 13.14
N ALA A 250 -4.08 3.54 12.15
CA ALA A 250 -5.21 4.14 11.47
C ALA A 250 -5.72 3.08 10.49
N GLU A 251 -6.97 2.62 10.61
CA GLU A 251 -7.53 1.54 9.77
C GLU A 251 -7.73 1.99 8.30
N LEU A 252 -6.65 2.37 7.63
CA LEU A 252 -6.52 2.71 6.23
C LEU A 252 -5.27 2.02 5.71
N THR A 253 -5.40 1.33 4.59
CA THR A 253 -4.22 0.86 3.86
C THR A 253 -3.43 2.07 3.33
N HIS A 254 -2.13 1.88 3.07
CA HIS A 254 -1.27 2.96 2.54
C HIS A 254 -1.85 3.57 1.24
N ILE A 255 -2.37 2.71 0.35
CA ILE A 255 -2.96 3.13 -0.93
C ILE A 255 -4.24 3.94 -0.71
N GLU A 256 -5.13 3.50 0.20
CA GLU A 256 -6.36 4.26 0.50
C GLU A 256 -6.05 5.63 1.11
N ALA A 257 -5.06 5.69 1.99
CA ALA A 257 -4.64 6.94 2.63
C ALA A 257 -4.06 7.93 1.60
N LEU A 258 -3.17 7.47 0.71
CA LEU A 258 -2.61 8.29 -0.38
C LEU A 258 -3.68 8.70 -1.40
N THR A 259 -4.62 7.82 -1.73
CA THR A 259 -5.76 8.13 -2.60
C THR A 259 -6.61 9.25 -1.99
N ARG A 260 -6.94 9.17 -0.70
CA ARG A 260 -7.68 10.22 0.03
C ARG A 260 -6.87 11.51 0.19
N ALA A 261 -5.53 11.41 0.21
CA ALA A 261 -4.63 12.56 0.19
C ALA A 261 -4.63 13.28 -1.16
N GLY A 262 -5.09 12.63 -2.23
CA GLY A 262 -5.19 13.20 -3.59
C GLY A 262 -4.25 12.58 -4.61
N TYR A 263 -3.62 11.43 -4.28
CA TYR A 263 -2.59 10.78 -5.10
C TYR A 263 -2.98 9.32 -5.44
N PRO A 264 -4.04 9.09 -6.26
CA PRO A 264 -4.45 7.74 -6.65
C PRO A 264 -3.38 6.97 -7.45
N GLU A 265 -2.48 7.68 -8.14
CA GLU A 265 -1.34 7.12 -8.86
C GLU A 265 -0.26 6.53 -7.94
N ALA A 266 -0.29 6.86 -6.64
CA ALA A 266 0.72 6.43 -5.70
C ALA A 266 0.74 4.90 -5.44
N LYS A 267 -0.28 4.18 -5.91
CA LYS A 267 -0.29 2.70 -5.93
C LYS A 267 0.90 2.11 -6.70
N ASP A 268 1.46 2.87 -7.64
CA ASP A 268 2.57 2.44 -8.49
C ASP A 268 3.92 2.87 -7.89
N TRP A 269 3.93 3.72 -6.86
CA TRP A 269 5.15 4.24 -6.25
C TRP A 269 5.85 3.20 -5.39
N HIS A 270 7.19 3.20 -5.47
CA HIS A 270 8.03 2.36 -4.63
C HIS A 270 8.48 3.11 -3.37
N VAL A 271 7.62 3.15 -2.35
CA VAL A 271 7.83 3.95 -1.13
C VAL A 271 8.81 3.32 -0.12
N GLY A 272 9.25 2.06 -0.30
CA GLY A 272 10.14 1.40 0.67
C GLY A 272 9.50 1.14 2.04
N ASP A 273 10.31 0.80 3.05
CA ASP A 273 9.87 0.61 4.45
C ASP A 273 10.60 1.57 5.39
N GLY A 274 9.89 2.18 6.33
CA GLY A 274 10.35 3.22 7.26
C GLY A 274 10.27 2.78 8.72
N PHE A 275 10.71 1.57 9.04
CA PHE A 275 10.59 1.02 10.39
C PHE A 275 11.67 1.56 11.34
N GLY A 276 11.27 2.08 12.50
CA GLY A 276 12.19 2.43 13.59
C GLY A 276 13.19 3.53 13.26
N GLY A 277 12.85 4.44 12.33
CA GLY A 277 13.72 5.52 11.88
C GLY A 277 14.75 5.10 10.82
N HIS A 278 14.64 3.89 10.28
CA HIS A 278 15.49 3.41 9.19
C HIS A 278 14.67 3.19 7.91
N PHE A 279 15.10 3.86 6.83
CA PHE A 279 14.54 3.66 5.50
C PHE A 279 15.25 2.51 4.79
N THR A 280 14.51 1.50 4.35
CA THR A 280 15.08 0.32 3.67
C THR A 280 14.32 -0.03 2.39
N GLY A 281 15.04 -0.71 1.50
CA GLY A 281 14.47 -1.19 0.24
C GLY A 281 14.17 -0.09 -0.76
N GLY A 282 14.77 1.10 -0.66
CA GLY A 282 14.58 2.21 -1.60
C GLY A 282 14.97 1.90 -3.05
N LEU A 283 14.60 2.81 -3.96
CA LEU A 283 14.93 2.73 -5.38
C LEU A 283 16.43 2.78 -5.65
N THR A 284 17.20 3.52 -4.85
CA THR A 284 18.67 3.60 -5.02
C THR A 284 19.29 2.22 -4.89
N GLN A 285 18.87 1.44 -3.90
CA GLN A 285 19.34 0.06 -3.72
C GLN A 285 18.96 -0.83 -4.90
N LYS A 286 17.76 -0.66 -5.46
CA LYS A 286 17.32 -1.39 -6.66
C LYS A 286 18.14 -1.00 -7.90
N ALA A 287 18.36 0.29 -8.11
CA ALA A 287 19.17 0.80 -9.21
C ALA A 287 20.61 0.30 -9.12
N ASP A 288 21.24 0.37 -7.94
CA ASP A 288 22.59 -0.14 -7.73
C ASP A 288 22.71 -1.64 -7.98
N HIS A 289 21.69 -2.42 -7.60
CA HIS A 289 21.64 -3.84 -7.90
C HIS A 289 21.60 -4.10 -9.42
N GLN A 290 20.71 -3.42 -10.13
CA GLN A 290 20.57 -3.54 -11.59
C GLN A 290 21.86 -3.12 -12.32
N ILE A 291 22.47 -2.00 -11.92
CA ILE A 291 23.73 -1.50 -12.49
C ILE A 291 24.83 -2.54 -12.31
N LYS A 292 24.97 -3.10 -11.10
CA LYS A 292 25.97 -4.13 -10.80
C LYS A 292 25.77 -5.39 -11.67
N GLU A 293 24.54 -5.79 -11.93
CA GLU A 293 24.25 -6.92 -12.82
C GLU A 293 24.63 -6.63 -14.27
N GLN A 294 24.34 -5.43 -14.77
CA GLN A 294 24.75 -4.98 -16.11
C GLN A 294 26.27 -4.94 -16.26
N GLU A 295 26.98 -4.35 -15.29
CA GLU A 295 28.44 -4.30 -15.27
C GLU A 295 29.06 -5.71 -15.23
N ALA A 296 28.52 -6.60 -14.41
CA ALA A 296 28.96 -7.99 -14.36
C ALA A 296 28.76 -8.72 -15.70
N HIS A 297 27.64 -8.45 -16.38
CA HIS A 297 27.39 -8.97 -17.72
C HIS A 297 28.41 -8.44 -18.74
N LEU A 298 28.66 -7.13 -18.76
CA LEU A 298 29.61 -6.51 -19.69
C LEU A 298 31.04 -6.97 -19.43
N SER A 299 31.45 -7.09 -18.17
CA SER A 299 32.74 -7.67 -17.78
C SER A 299 32.88 -9.10 -18.32
N ARG A 300 31.84 -9.92 -18.18
CA ARG A 300 31.83 -11.29 -18.72
C ARG A 300 31.94 -11.31 -20.24
N VAL A 301 31.21 -10.44 -20.95
CA VAL A 301 31.26 -10.32 -22.42
C VAL A 301 32.65 -9.90 -22.87
N SER A 302 33.23 -8.87 -22.26
CA SER A 302 34.57 -8.37 -22.57
C SER A 302 35.64 -9.46 -22.42
N ARG A 303 35.59 -10.22 -21.32
CA ARG A 303 36.48 -11.36 -21.08
C ARG A 303 36.34 -12.45 -22.13
N LEU A 304 35.12 -12.79 -22.53
CA LEU A 304 34.86 -13.81 -23.55
C LEU A 304 35.23 -13.35 -24.96
N ALA A 305 35.19 -12.05 -25.23
CA ALA A 305 35.60 -11.44 -26.49
C ALA A 305 37.13 -11.26 -26.60
N GLY A 306 37.89 -11.51 -25.53
CA GLY A 306 39.34 -11.31 -25.51
C GLY A 306 39.76 -9.84 -25.49
N LEU A 307 38.87 -8.93 -25.06
CA LEU A 307 39.13 -7.48 -25.01
C LEU A 307 39.88 -7.05 -23.74
N THR A 308 39.92 -7.90 -22.71
CA THR A 308 40.74 -7.71 -21.50
C THR A 308 41.97 -8.61 -21.56
N ALA A 309 43.13 -8.01 -21.84
CA ALA A 309 44.45 -8.60 -21.63
C ALA A 309 45.00 -8.17 -20.26
#